data_AF-A0A0J6VK26-F1
#
_entry.id   AF-A0A0J6VK26-F1
#
_cell.length_a   1.000
_cell.length_b   1.000
_cell.length_c   1.000
_cell.angle_alpha   90.00
_cell.angle_beta   90.00
_cell.angle_gamma   90.00
#
_symmetry.space_group_name_H-M   'P 1'
#
loop_
_entity.id
_entity.type
_entity.pdbx_description
1 polymer ?
#
loop_
_entity_poly.entity_id
_entity_poly.type
_entity_poly.pdbx_seq_one_letter_code
_entity_poly.pdbx_strand_id
1 'polypeptide(L)'
;MTDLTNVIDSPDRASVIAHMLLRLAPQPAPEPWPTYAEPVLAALLYAASPLDTGRGIDWVHAILTASAEQDLSAAVDAAGARGDARWLRRYDGLDERQRQCVIVTMCQAITPWLQRPHQEAS
;
A
#
# COMPACT_ATOMS: atom_id res chain seq x y z
N MET A 1 -15.33 -1.80 -8.58
CA MET A 1 -14.46 -0.77 -9.20
C MET A 1 -13.40 -1.50 -10.02
N THR A 2 -12.69 -0.89 -10.96
CA THR A 2 -11.52 -1.57 -11.56
C THR A 2 -10.36 -1.50 -10.55
N ASP A 3 -9.62 -2.59 -10.35
CA ASP A 3 -8.42 -2.57 -9.49
C ASP A 3 -7.38 -1.63 -10.10
N LEU A 4 -7.00 -0.60 -9.33
CA LEU A 4 -6.06 0.45 -9.72
C LEU A 4 -4.65 -0.08 -10.01
N THR A 5 -4.26 -1.21 -9.42
CA THR A 5 -2.95 -1.81 -9.66
C THR A 5 -2.78 -2.27 -11.11
N ASN A 6 -3.88 -2.51 -11.83
CA ASN A 6 -3.86 -2.90 -13.24
C ASN A 6 -3.37 -1.80 -14.18
N VAL A 7 -3.45 -0.52 -13.78
CA VAL A 7 -2.95 0.58 -14.61
C VAL A 7 -1.50 0.93 -14.32
N ILE A 8 -0.87 0.30 -13.32
CA ILE A 8 0.52 0.54 -12.92
C ILE A 8 1.44 -0.21 -13.89
N ASP A 9 2.17 0.55 -14.71
CA ASP A 9 3.13 0.04 -15.69
C ASP A 9 4.59 0.41 -15.35
N SER A 10 4.81 1.12 -14.23
CA SER A 10 6.11 1.62 -13.82
C SER A 10 6.13 2.02 -12.34
N PRO A 11 7.31 2.04 -11.68
CA PRO A 11 7.45 2.57 -10.32
C PRO A 11 7.04 4.05 -10.20
N ASP A 12 7.29 4.85 -11.24
CA ASP A 12 6.90 6.26 -11.29
C ASP A 12 5.37 6.40 -11.28
N ARG A 13 4.67 5.58 -12.07
CA ARG A 13 3.19 5.56 -12.05
C ARG A 13 2.66 5.09 -10.69
N ALA A 14 3.30 4.11 -10.06
CA ALA A 14 2.92 3.68 -8.71
C ALA A 14 3.06 4.82 -7.69
N SER A 15 4.12 5.63 -7.79
CA SER A 15 4.34 6.81 -6.94
C SER A 15 3.26 7.87 -7.14
N VAL A 16 2.93 8.17 -8.40
CA VAL A 16 1.86 9.11 -8.75
C VAL A 16 0.49 8.65 -8.22
N ILE A 17 0.19 7.35 -8.32
CA ILE A 17 -1.05 6.78 -7.77
C ILE A 17 -1.04 6.81 -6.23
N ALA A 18 0.06 6.45 -5.58
CA ALA A 18 0.18 6.52 -4.12
C ALA A 18 -0.07 7.94 -3.60
N HIS A 19 0.53 8.95 -4.25
CA HIS A 19 0.30 10.35 -3.95
C HIS A 19 -1.18 10.73 -4.07
N MET A 20 -1.83 10.33 -5.17
CA MET A 20 -3.26 10.59 -5.39
C MET A 20 -4.13 9.92 -4.33
N LEU A 21 -3.86 8.66 -3.97
CA LEU A 21 -4.62 7.92 -2.98
C LEU A 21 -4.55 8.58 -1.60
N LEU A 22 -3.36 8.99 -1.17
CA LEU A 22 -3.16 9.67 0.11
C LEU A 22 -3.87 11.01 0.15
N ARG A 23 -3.83 11.76 -0.96
CA ARG A 23 -4.45 13.09 -1.06
C ARG A 23 -5.97 13.05 -1.18
N LEU A 24 -6.51 12.01 -1.81
CA LEU A 24 -7.95 11.80 -2.02
C LEU A 24 -8.59 10.90 -0.95
N ALA A 25 -7.84 10.52 0.09
CA ALA A 25 -8.38 9.76 1.21
C ALA A 25 -9.57 10.52 1.83
N PRO A 26 -10.69 9.85 2.17
CA PRO A 26 -11.87 10.50 2.76
C PRO A 26 -11.55 11.26 4.05
N GLN A 27 -10.52 10.81 4.77
CA GLN A 27 -9.98 11.44 5.96
C GLN A 27 -8.46 11.49 5.79
N PRO A 28 -7.91 12.56 5.21
CA PRO A 28 -6.47 12.66 5.03
C PRO A 28 -5.77 12.76 6.39
N ALA A 29 -4.74 11.93 6.59
CA ALA A 29 -3.94 11.98 7.80
C ALA A 29 -3.20 13.32 7.90
N PRO A 30 -2.97 13.86 9.11
CA PRO A 30 -2.16 15.05 9.29
C PRO A 30 -0.70 14.77 8.92
N GLU A 31 0.03 15.81 8.52
CA GLU A 31 1.49 15.72 8.39
C GLU A 31 2.13 15.27 9.72
N PRO A 32 3.23 14.49 9.69
CA PRO A 32 4.03 14.13 8.51
C PRO A 32 3.68 12.77 7.88
N TRP A 33 2.58 12.13 8.31
CA TRP A 33 2.33 10.72 7.98
C TRP A 33 2.19 10.42 6.49
N PRO A 34 1.50 11.25 5.67
CA PRO A 34 1.45 11.05 4.22
C PRO A 34 2.84 11.05 3.57
N THR A 35 3.75 11.92 4.04
CA THR A 35 5.14 12.01 3.54
C THR A 35 5.91 10.70 3.76
N TYR A 36 5.69 10.01 4.89
CA TYR A 36 6.31 8.71 5.15
C TYR A 36 5.58 7.55 4.44
N ALA A 37 4.26 7.66 4.29
CA ALA A 37 3.42 6.63 3.69
C ALA A 37 3.59 6.53 2.17
N GLU A 38 3.76 7.65 1.47
CA GLU A 38 3.80 7.70 -0.01
C GLU A 38 4.80 6.73 -0.64
N PRO A 39 6.10 6.75 -0.30
CA PRO A 39 7.07 5.86 -0.95
C PRO A 39 6.85 4.38 -0.58
N VAL A 40 6.34 4.09 0.62
CA VAL A 40 6.02 2.73 1.07
C VAL A 40 4.83 2.18 0.30
N LEU A 41 3.76 2.98 0.21
CA LEU A 41 2.55 2.63 -0.54
C LEU A 41 2.86 2.45 -2.03
N ALA A 42 3.69 3.32 -2.61
CA ALA A 42 4.13 3.19 -3.99
C ALA A 42 4.85 1.85 -4.26
N ALA A 43 5.75 1.44 -3.36
CA ALA A 43 6.46 0.16 -3.47
C ALA A 43 5.48 -1.03 -3.40
N LEU A 44 4.51 -0.99 -2.47
CA LEU A 44 3.50 -2.04 -2.35
C LEU A 44 2.56 -2.11 -3.56
N LEU A 45 2.13 -0.96 -4.08
CA LEU A 45 1.27 -0.89 -5.26
C LEU A 45 1.99 -1.40 -6.52
N TYR A 46 3.27 -1.07 -6.69
CA TYR A 46 4.07 -1.61 -7.78
C TYR A 46 4.25 -3.13 -7.63
N ALA A 47 4.56 -3.61 -6.43
CA ALA A 47 4.67 -5.04 -6.14
C ALA A 47 3.38 -5.81 -6.45
N ALA A 48 2.22 -5.18 -6.19
CA ALA A 48 0.90 -5.76 -6.46
C ALA A 48 0.50 -5.72 -7.95
N SER A 49 1.18 -4.93 -8.77
CA SER A 49 0.83 -4.73 -10.18
C SER A 49 1.07 -5.98 -11.05
N PRO A 50 0.43 -6.07 -12.23
CA PRO A 50 0.65 -7.18 -13.17
C PRO A 50 2.10 -7.33 -13.66
N LEU A 51 2.92 -6.29 -13.55
CA LEU A 51 4.33 -6.35 -13.95
C LEU A 51 5.25 -6.98 -12.89
N ASP A 52 4.75 -7.20 -11.67
CA ASP A 52 5.48 -7.89 -10.60
C ASP A 52 4.69 -9.11 -10.14
N THR A 53 3.95 -9.05 -9.02
CA THR A 53 3.25 -10.23 -8.48
C THR A 53 1.83 -10.43 -9.01
N GLY A 54 1.20 -9.38 -9.56
CA GLY A 54 -0.18 -9.42 -10.05
C GLY A 54 -1.25 -9.69 -8.98
N ARG A 55 -0.94 -9.47 -7.70
CA ARG A 55 -1.82 -9.81 -6.57
C ARG A 55 -2.91 -8.79 -6.27
N GLY A 56 -2.83 -7.59 -6.84
CA GLY A 56 -3.89 -6.59 -6.74
C GLY A 56 -3.94 -5.80 -5.42
N ILE A 57 -4.86 -4.83 -5.36
CA ILE A 57 -4.96 -3.89 -4.22
C ILE A 57 -5.44 -4.56 -2.93
N ASP A 58 -6.21 -5.65 -3.03
CA ASP A 58 -6.67 -6.40 -1.86
C ASP A 58 -5.50 -7.09 -1.14
N TRP A 59 -4.46 -7.51 -1.87
CA TRP A 59 -3.23 -8.03 -1.27
C TRP A 59 -2.43 -6.95 -0.55
N VAL A 60 -2.39 -5.73 -1.10
CA VAL A 60 -1.75 -4.58 -0.42
C VAL A 60 -2.44 -4.34 0.93
N HIS A 61 -3.78 -4.32 0.95
CA HIS A 61 -4.53 -4.17 2.19
C HIS A 61 -4.27 -5.33 3.18
N ALA A 62 -4.27 -6.58 2.70
CA ALA A 62 -3.99 -7.73 3.54
C ALA A 62 -2.62 -7.63 4.22
N ILE A 63 -1.57 -7.26 3.47
CA ILE A 63 -0.23 -7.02 4.03
C ILE A 63 -0.30 -5.93 5.09
N LEU A 64 -0.85 -4.75 4.77
CA LEU A 64 -0.90 -3.63 5.71
C LEU A 64 -1.59 -4.01 7.03
N THR A 65 -2.64 -4.82 6.97
CA THR A 65 -3.35 -5.30 8.17
C THR A 65 -2.60 -6.38 8.95
N ALA A 66 -1.79 -7.20 8.28
CA ALA A 66 -0.98 -8.25 8.92
C ALA A 66 0.36 -7.71 9.48
N SER A 67 0.80 -6.55 8.99
CA SER A 67 2.12 -5.98 9.29
C SER A 67 2.28 -5.42 10.70
N ALA A 68 1.21 -5.39 11.51
CA ALA A 68 1.33 -5.11 12.94
C ALA A 68 2.24 -6.12 13.66
N GLU A 69 2.50 -7.29 13.06
CA GLU A 69 3.30 -8.37 13.64
C GLU A 69 4.54 -8.73 12.79
N GLN A 70 4.75 -8.12 11.61
CA GLN A 70 5.78 -8.52 10.65
C GLN A 70 6.38 -7.32 9.89
N ASP A 71 7.67 -7.41 9.55
CA ASP A 71 8.35 -6.42 8.70
C ASP A 71 7.76 -6.42 7.28
N LEU A 72 7.48 -5.22 6.75
CA LEU A 72 6.91 -5.06 5.41
C LEU A 72 7.86 -5.56 4.34
N SER A 73 9.17 -5.34 4.49
CA SER A 73 10.13 -5.86 3.49
C SER A 73 10.09 -7.38 3.42
N ALA A 74 9.99 -8.05 4.57
CA ALA A 74 9.93 -9.52 4.62
C ALA A 74 8.65 -10.06 3.98
N ALA A 75 7.50 -9.41 4.19
CA ALA A 75 6.24 -9.79 3.57
C ALA A 75 6.27 -9.65 2.04
N VAL A 76 6.89 -8.58 1.54
CA VAL A 76 7.05 -8.34 0.10
C VAL A 76 8.04 -9.33 -0.53
N ASP A 77 9.16 -9.60 0.13
CA ASP A 77 10.13 -10.61 -0.32
C ASP A 77 9.52 -12.02 -0.36
N ALA A 78 8.74 -12.39 0.66
CA ALA A 78 8.04 -13.67 0.73
C ALA A 78 6.99 -13.84 -0.38
N ALA A 79 6.42 -12.73 -0.87
CA ALA A 79 5.51 -12.73 -2.01
C ALA A 79 6.23 -12.85 -3.37
N GLY A 80 7.57 -12.79 -3.38
CA GLY A 80 8.41 -12.85 -4.59
C GLY A 80 8.47 -11.55 -5.38
N ALA A 81 8.10 -10.42 -4.76
CA ALA A 81 8.09 -9.12 -5.41
C ALA A 81 9.52 -8.57 -5.61
N ARG A 82 9.72 -7.80 -6.68
CA ARG A 82 10.99 -7.15 -7.05
C ARG A 82 11.03 -5.66 -6.69
N GLY A 83 10.07 -5.19 -5.90
CA GLY A 83 9.90 -3.78 -5.55
C GLY A 83 11.10 -3.13 -4.86
N ASP A 84 11.10 -1.78 -4.80
CA ASP A 84 12.17 -1.02 -4.16
C ASP A 84 12.19 -1.23 -2.64
N ALA A 85 13.01 -2.19 -2.22
CA ALA A 85 13.19 -2.57 -0.82
C ALA A 85 13.83 -1.48 0.05
N ARG A 86 14.31 -0.36 -0.51
CA ARG A 86 14.91 0.72 0.29
C ARG A 86 13.89 1.37 1.22
N TRP A 87 12.71 1.69 0.70
CA TRP A 87 11.69 2.39 1.47
C TRP A 87 10.96 1.47 2.46
N LEU A 88 10.76 0.21 2.08
CA LEU A 88 10.24 -0.83 2.99
C LEU A 88 11.18 -1.01 4.19
N ARG A 89 12.49 -1.16 3.96
CA ARG A 89 13.47 -1.25 5.06
C ARG A 89 13.55 0.00 5.92
N ARG A 90 13.33 1.18 5.32
CA ARG A 90 13.27 2.43 6.10
C ARG A 90 12.03 2.47 7.00
N TYR A 91 10.90 1.97 6.51
CA TYR A 91 9.69 1.80 7.30
C TYR A 91 9.91 0.80 8.46
N ASP A 92 10.56 -0.34 8.19
CA ASP A 92 10.79 -1.38 9.19
C ASP A 92 11.65 -0.86 10.37
N GLY A 93 12.52 0.13 10.12
CA GLY A 93 13.33 0.80 11.13
C GLY A 93 12.62 1.89 11.96
N LEU A 94 11.35 2.21 11.67
CA LEU A 94 10.56 3.14 12.48
C LEU A 94 10.17 2.51 13.82
N ASP A 95 9.89 3.34 14.83
CA ASP A 95 9.31 2.82 16.07
C ASP A 95 7.87 2.32 15.85
N GLU A 96 7.40 1.46 16.75
CA GLU A 96 6.10 0.80 16.64
C GLU A 96 4.93 1.78 16.47
N ARG A 97 4.98 2.91 17.17
CA ARG A 97 3.91 3.92 17.09
C ARG A 97 3.94 4.63 15.74
N GLN A 98 5.12 4.97 15.25
CA GLN A 98 5.30 5.55 13.91
C GLN A 98 4.83 4.60 12.82
N ARG A 99 5.20 3.32 12.91
CA ARG A 99 4.75 2.27 11.99
C ARG A 99 3.23 2.18 11.95
N GLN A 100 2.58 2.20 13.11
CA GLN A 100 1.12 2.16 13.20
C GLN A 100 0.46 3.40 12.57
N CYS A 101 1.00 4.60 12.80
CA CYS A 101 0.49 5.81 12.15
C CYS A 101 0.60 5.74 10.62
N VAL A 102 1.70 5.21 10.10
CA VAL A 102 1.93 5.04 8.66
C VAL A 102 1.02 3.97 8.07
N ILE A 103 0.82 2.82 8.74
CA ILE A 103 -0.16 1.79 8.33
C ILE A 103 -1.56 2.38 8.26
N VAL A 104 -2.02 3.04 9.33
CA VAL A 104 -3.37 3.61 9.37
C VAL A 104 -3.58 4.61 8.23
N THR A 105 -2.56 5.43 7.95
CA THR A 105 -2.58 6.39 6.84
C THR A 105 -2.75 5.70 5.49
N MET A 106 -1.97 4.65 5.21
CA MET A 106 -2.08 3.88 3.97
C MET A 106 -3.42 3.14 3.87
N CYS A 107 -3.89 2.50 4.95
CA CYS A 107 -5.17 1.81 5.01
C CYS A 107 -6.34 2.75 4.72
N GLN A 108 -6.36 3.94 5.32
CA GLN A 108 -7.39 4.95 5.06
C GLN A 108 -7.41 5.40 3.60
N ALA A 109 -6.24 5.48 2.96
CA ALA A 109 -6.12 5.87 1.56
C ALA A 109 -6.63 4.79 0.59
N ILE A 110 -6.37 3.50 0.86
CA ILE A 110 -6.74 2.42 -0.06
C ILE A 110 -8.13 1.81 0.19
N THR A 111 -8.67 1.90 1.41
CA THR A 111 -9.98 1.33 1.78
C THR A 111 -11.12 1.65 0.79
N PRO A 112 -11.25 2.89 0.28
CA PRO A 112 -12.30 3.23 -0.70
C PRO A 112 -12.19 2.49 -2.04
N TRP A 113 -11.01 1.95 -2.33
CA TRP A 113 -10.64 1.36 -3.62
C TRP A 113 -10.62 -0.16 -3.63
N LEU A 114 -10.83 -0.78 -2.46
CA LEU A 114 -10.96 -2.23 -2.35
C LEU A 114 -12.15 -2.73 -3.14
N GLN A 115 -12.03 -3.92 -3.71
CA GLN A 115 -13.17 -4.56 -4.35
C GLN A 115 -14.16 -4.94 -3.25
N ARG A 116 -15.28 -4.20 -3.15
CA ARG A 116 -16.39 -4.70 -2.31
C ARG A 116 -16.77 -6.06 -2.87
N PRO A 117 -16.86 -7.12 -2.05
CA PRO A 117 -17.62 -8.28 -2.46
C PRO A 117 -19.00 -7.76 -2.84
N HIS A 118 -19.48 -8.14 -4.03
CA HIS A 118 -20.89 -7.96 -4.36
C HIS A 118 -21.65 -8.57 -3.19
N GLN A 119 -22.25 -7.73 -2.33
CA GLN A 119 -23.30 -8.23 -1.47
C GLN A 119 -24.42 -8.57 -2.43
N GLU A 120 -24.53 -9.85 -2.77
CA GLU A 120 -25.72 -10.38 -3.41
C GLU A 120 -26.90 -9.96 -2.53
N ALA A 121 -27.76 -9.13 -3.11
CA ALA A 121 -29.05 -8.82 -2.52
C ALA A 121 -29.83 -10.13 -2.43
N SER A 122 -29.90 -10.70 -1.23
CA SER A 122 -30.94 -11.66 -0.83
C SER A 122 -32.22 -10.91 -0.45
#